data_AF-A0A962W9A3-F1
#
_entry.id   AF-A0A962W9A3-F1
#
_cell.length_a   1.000
_cell.length_b   1.000
_cell.length_c   1.000
_cell.angle_alpha   90.00
_cell.angle_beta   90.00
_cell.angle_gamma   90.00
#
_symmetry.space_group_name_H-M   'P 1'
#
loop_
_entity.id
_entity.type
_entity.pdbx_description
1 polymer ?
#
loop_
_entity_poly.entity_id
_entity_poly.type
_entity_poly.pdbx_seq_one_letter_code
_entity_poly.pdbx_strand_id
1 'polypeptide(L)'
;MRLMFSAAALVAASAVLAADEPPPSPEQQARTLAKQFVGQLKPQLKQAMDQGGPAMAVTVCAEVAPTIADNLSAESGWTVKRVSLQPRNSGRAQPDQWEQAVLYDFNRRQAEGEAPARIAFGEE
;
A
#
# COMPACT_ATOMS: atom_id res chain seq x y z
N MET A 1 68.88 -11.70 -36.44
CA MET A 1 68.38 -12.26 -35.17
C MET A 1 67.11 -11.51 -34.82
N ARG A 2 65.94 -12.17 -34.87
CA ARG A 2 64.61 -11.57 -34.60
C ARG A 2 64.45 -11.36 -33.09
N LEU A 3 64.15 -10.15 -32.64
CA LEU A 3 63.63 -9.90 -31.29
C LEU A 3 62.21 -9.39 -31.41
N MET A 4 61.26 -10.30 -31.15
CA MET A 4 59.83 -10.06 -31.08
C MET A 4 59.51 -9.48 -29.70
N PHE A 5 59.07 -8.22 -29.64
CA PHE A 5 58.51 -7.65 -28.41
C PHE A 5 57.02 -8.04 -28.34
N SER A 6 56.70 -8.94 -27.40
CA SER A 6 55.32 -9.34 -27.12
C SER A 6 54.61 -8.22 -26.35
N ALA A 7 53.53 -7.69 -26.92
CA ALA A 7 52.62 -6.79 -26.24
C ALA A 7 51.75 -7.59 -25.26
N ALA A 8 51.99 -7.44 -23.96
CA ALA A 8 51.11 -7.95 -22.92
C ALA A 8 49.89 -7.03 -22.82
N ALA A 9 48.78 -7.43 -23.43
CA ALA A 9 47.48 -6.78 -23.26
C ALA A 9 46.92 -7.12 -21.88
N LEU A 10 46.95 -6.13 -20.97
CA LEU A 10 46.36 -6.21 -19.63
C LEU A 10 44.83 -6.12 -19.77
N VAL A 11 44.14 -7.26 -19.73
CA VAL A 11 42.67 -7.32 -19.70
C VAL A 11 42.22 -6.89 -18.31
N ALA A 12 41.72 -5.65 -18.19
CA ALA A 12 41.05 -5.19 -16.99
C ALA A 12 39.68 -5.89 -16.90
N ALA A 13 39.55 -6.85 -15.99
CA ALA A 13 38.27 -7.43 -15.63
C ALA A 13 37.46 -6.41 -14.81
N SER A 14 36.47 -5.77 -15.44
CA SER A 14 35.48 -4.96 -14.72
C SER A 14 34.61 -5.90 -13.88
N ALA A 15 34.86 -5.96 -12.57
CA ALA A 15 33.95 -6.59 -11.63
C ALA A 15 32.66 -5.77 -11.59
N VAL A 16 31.59 -6.31 -12.18
CA VAL A 16 30.23 -5.79 -11.98
C VAL A 16 29.85 -6.14 -10.55
N LEU A 17 29.93 -5.17 -9.63
CA LEU A 17 29.26 -5.29 -8.34
C LEU A 17 27.75 -5.32 -8.61
N ALA A 18 27.11 -6.46 -8.34
CA ALA A 18 25.66 -6.50 -8.18
C ALA A 18 25.33 -5.64 -6.95
N ALA A 19 24.82 -4.43 -7.18
CA ALA A 19 24.26 -3.62 -6.12
C ALA A 19 22.91 -4.25 -5.73
N ASP A 20 22.81 -4.70 -4.48
CA ASP A 20 21.53 -5.08 -3.87
C ASP A 20 20.60 -3.85 -3.93
N GLU A 21 19.37 -4.01 -4.43
CA GLU A 21 18.41 -2.90 -4.45
C GLU A 21 18.16 -2.42 -3.01
N PRO A 22 18.17 -1.10 -2.75
CA PRO A 22 17.84 -0.62 -1.41
C PRO A 22 16.43 -1.07 -1.02
N PRO A 23 16.17 -1.30 0.28
CA PRO A 23 14.85 -1.70 0.74
C PRO A 23 13.80 -0.64 0.35
N PRO A 24 12.54 -1.04 0.15
CA PRO A 24 11.48 -0.12 -0.23
C PRO A 24 11.28 0.97 0.82
N SER A 25 10.99 2.21 0.39
CA SER A 25 10.69 3.31 1.31
C SER A 25 9.44 3.02 2.16
N PRO A 26 9.28 3.67 3.33
CA PRO A 26 8.06 3.53 4.14
C PRO A 26 6.78 3.78 3.32
N GLU A 27 6.79 4.77 2.43
CA GLU A 27 5.63 5.06 1.58
C GLU A 27 5.35 3.94 0.57
N GLN A 28 6.38 3.31 0.01
CA GLN A 28 6.22 2.16 -0.88
C GLN A 28 5.66 0.95 -0.13
N GLN A 29 6.10 0.73 1.10
CA GLN A 29 5.59 -0.32 1.98
C GLN A 29 4.12 -0.05 2.34
N ALA A 30 3.77 1.17 2.77
CA ALA A 30 2.41 1.58 3.09
C ALA A 30 1.47 1.43 1.89
N ARG A 31 1.90 1.83 0.69
CA ARG A 31 1.13 1.63 -0.56
C ARG A 31 0.93 0.15 -0.87
N THR A 32 1.91 -0.69 -0.58
CA THR A 32 1.81 -2.14 -0.79
C THR A 32 0.77 -2.75 0.15
N LEU A 33 0.82 -2.42 1.44
CA LEU A 33 -0.17 -2.88 2.43
C LEU A 33 -1.58 -2.39 2.11
N ALA A 34 -1.74 -1.12 1.71
CA ALA A 34 -3.03 -0.59 1.28
C ALA A 34 -3.60 -1.33 0.06
N LYS A 35 -2.75 -1.68 -0.93
CA LYS A 35 -3.16 -2.49 -2.09
C LYS A 35 -3.54 -3.91 -1.69
N GLN A 36 -2.79 -4.56 -0.81
CA GLN A 36 -3.11 -5.89 -0.30
C GLN A 36 -4.45 -5.88 0.44
N PHE A 37 -4.67 -4.91 1.33
CA PHE A 37 -5.93 -4.72 2.05
C PHE A 37 -7.12 -4.63 1.09
N VAL A 38 -7.05 -3.73 0.10
CA VAL A 38 -8.13 -3.57 -0.89
C VAL A 38 -8.29 -4.82 -1.77
N GLY A 39 -7.18 -5.48 -2.10
CA GLY A 39 -7.15 -6.73 -2.86
C GLY A 39 -7.88 -7.88 -2.18
N GLN A 40 -7.79 -7.97 -0.85
CA GLN A 40 -8.51 -8.97 -0.05
C GLN A 40 -9.98 -8.58 0.19
N LEU A 41 -10.25 -7.30 0.45
CA LEU A 41 -11.60 -6.84 0.80
C LEU A 41 -12.56 -6.77 -0.40
N LYS A 42 -12.08 -6.29 -1.56
CA LYS A 42 -12.95 -6.02 -2.73
C LYS A 42 -13.69 -7.25 -3.25
N PRO A 43 -13.09 -8.44 -3.38
CA PRO A 43 -13.82 -9.64 -3.80
C PRO A 43 -14.94 -10.03 -2.85
N GLN A 44 -14.70 -9.94 -1.53
CA GLN A 44 -15.69 -10.27 -0.51
C GLN A 44 -16.86 -9.27 -0.52
N LEU A 45 -16.58 -7.98 -0.71
CA LEU A 45 -17.61 -6.96 -0.87
C LEU A 45 -18.48 -7.19 -2.10
N LYS A 46 -17.87 -7.57 -3.22
CA LYS A 46 -18.62 -7.91 -4.44
C LYS A 46 -19.52 -9.11 -4.22
N GLN A 47 -18.97 -10.19 -3.64
CA GLN A 47 -19.75 -11.37 -3.32
C GLN A 47 -20.95 -11.06 -2.40
N ALA A 48 -20.74 -10.28 -1.35
CA ALA A 48 -21.82 -9.88 -0.44
C ALA A 48 -22.87 -9.00 -1.13
N MET A 49 -22.43 -8.10 -2.03
CA MET A 49 -23.35 -7.31 -2.85
C MET A 49 -24.21 -8.21 -3.75
N ASP A 50 -23.60 -9.19 -4.41
CA ASP A 50 -24.29 -10.10 -5.33
C ASP A 50 -25.27 -11.02 -4.58
N GLN A 51 -24.95 -11.42 -3.34
CA GLN A 51 -25.74 -12.38 -2.56
C GLN A 51 -26.84 -11.74 -1.73
N GLY A 52 -26.63 -10.53 -1.21
CA GLY A 52 -27.53 -9.92 -0.22
C GLY A 52 -27.66 -8.42 -0.33
N GLY A 53 -27.13 -7.82 -1.40
CA GLY A 53 -27.24 -6.39 -1.66
C GLY A 53 -26.50 -5.51 -0.65
N PRO A 54 -26.86 -4.21 -0.60
CA PRO A 54 -26.12 -3.22 0.19
C PRO A 54 -26.06 -3.52 1.69
N ALA A 55 -27.13 -4.09 2.26
CA ALA A 55 -27.18 -4.42 3.69
C ALA A 55 -26.10 -5.44 4.06
N MET A 56 -25.95 -6.51 3.27
CA MET A 56 -24.93 -7.52 3.50
C MET A 56 -23.51 -6.97 3.24
N ALA A 57 -23.34 -6.11 2.22
CA ALA A 57 -22.07 -5.47 1.95
C ALA A 57 -21.62 -4.52 3.10
N VAL A 58 -22.57 -3.88 3.80
CA VAL A 58 -22.28 -3.08 5.00
C VAL A 58 -21.73 -3.97 6.11
N THR A 59 -22.30 -5.16 6.35
CA THR A 59 -21.77 -6.12 7.33
C THR A 59 -20.32 -6.51 7.01
N VAL A 60 -20.01 -6.81 5.74
CA VAL A 60 -18.62 -7.09 5.33
C VAL A 60 -17.69 -5.90 5.60
N CYS A 61 -18.12 -4.68 5.31
CA CYS A 61 -17.36 -3.47 5.62
C CYS A 61 -17.15 -3.25 7.14
N ALA A 62 -18.08 -3.71 7.97
CA ALA A 62 -18.06 -3.49 9.41
C ALA A 62 -17.25 -4.54 10.17
N GLU A 63 -17.25 -5.79 9.69
CA GLU A 63 -16.71 -6.96 10.40
C GLU A 63 -15.47 -7.55 9.70
N VAL A 64 -15.51 -7.69 8.38
CA VAL A 64 -14.44 -8.38 7.67
C VAL A 64 -13.29 -7.43 7.34
N ALA A 65 -13.58 -6.17 7.00
CA ALA A 65 -12.56 -5.15 6.81
C ALA A 65 -11.59 -5.00 8.02
N PRO A 66 -12.05 -4.85 9.29
CA PRO A 66 -11.12 -4.78 10.41
C PRO A 66 -10.32 -6.08 10.60
N THR A 67 -10.92 -7.25 10.33
CA THR A 67 -10.21 -8.54 10.41
C THR A 67 -9.04 -8.61 9.41
N ILE A 68 -9.24 -8.14 8.18
CA ILE A 68 -8.17 -8.06 7.17
C ILE A 68 -7.05 -7.11 7.64
N ALA A 69 -7.43 -5.95 8.22
CA ALA A 69 -6.46 -4.99 8.73
C ALA A 69 -5.63 -5.56 9.89
N ASP A 70 -6.27 -6.31 10.81
CA ASP A 70 -5.60 -6.96 11.94
C ASP A 70 -4.58 -8.00 11.45
N ASN A 71 -4.96 -8.84 10.47
CA ASN A 71 -4.07 -9.85 9.90
C ASN A 71 -2.86 -9.20 9.21
N LEU A 72 -3.08 -8.19 8.38
CA LEU A 72 -1.98 -7.45 7.74
C LEU A 72 -1.08 -6.76 8.76
N SER A 73 -1.65 -6.27 9.86
CA SER A 73 -0.86 -5.67 10.95
C SER A 73 0.04 -6.72 11.61
N ALA A 74 -0.51 -7.89 11.92
CA ALA A 74 0.24 -8.99 12.53
C ALA A 74 1.35 -9.54 11.61
N GLU A 75 1.09 -9.63 10.31
CA GLU A 75 2.04 -10.16 9.32
C GLU A 75 3.18 -9.19 9.01
N SER A 76 2.89 -7.90 8.95
CA SER A 76 3.85 -6.88 8.49
C SER A 76 4.59 -6.15 9.61
N GLY A 77 4.07 -6.18 10.84
CA GLY A 77 4.54 -5.36 11.95
C GLY A 77 4.09 -3.89 11.87
N TRP A 78 3.36 -3.48 10.82
CA TRP A 78 2.74 -2.17 10.72
C TRP A 78 1.43 -2.12 11.50
N THR A 79 1.01 -0.93 11.93
CA THR A 79 -0.39 -0.74 12.33
C THR A 79 -1.21 -0.38 11.08
N VAL A 80 -2.08 -1.28 10.65
CA VAL A 80 -2.99 -1.06 9.52
C VAL A 80 -4.39 -0.84 10.05
N LYS A 81 -5.04 0.26 9.64
CA LYS A 81 -6.43 0.58 10.00
C LYS A 81 -7.20 1.07 8.80
N ARG A 82 -8.52 0.87 8.84
CA ARG A 82 -9.47 1.49 7.92
C ARG A 82 -10.43 2.37 8.71
N VAL A 83 -10.35 3.67 8.48
CA VAL A 83 -11.22 4.67 9.10
C VAL A 83 -12.10 5.37 8.06
N SER A 84 -13.16 6.04 8.50
CA SER A 84 -14.08 6.74 7.60
C SER A 84 -14.82 7.87 8.32
N LEU A 85 -15.11 8.95 7.60
CA LEU A 85 -16.03 10.01 8.06
C LEU A 85 -17.48 9.52 8.27
N GLN A 86 -17.81 8.36 7.69
CA GLN A 86 -19.10 7.69 7.89
C GLN A 86 -18.81 6.22 8.27
N PRO A 87 -18.36 5.94 9.50
CA PRO A 87 -17.93 4.60 9.88
C PRO A 87 -19.11 3.63 9.85
N ARG A 88 -18.86 2.41 9.35
CA ARG A 88 -19.83 1.28 9.40
C ARG A 88 -19.65 0.46 10.68
N ASN A 89 -18.55 0.68 11.38
CA ASN A 89 -18.23 0.15 12.70
C ASN A 89 -17.58 1.27 13.53
N SER A 90 -18.35 1.93 14.39
CA SER A 90 -17.86 3.07 15.18
C SER A 90 -16.80 2.68 16.22
N GLY A 91 -16.74 1.42 16.65
CA GLY A 91 -15.73 0.95 17.59
C GLY A 91 -14.35 0.72 16.96
N ARG A 92 -14.25 0.63 15.63
CA ARG A 92 -13.02 0.22 14.93
C ARG A 92 -12.63 1.13 13.77
N ALA A 93 -13.55 1.92 13.22
CA ALA A 93 -13.35 2.72 12.01
C ALA A 93 -13.55 4.23 12.25
N GLN A 94 -13.61 4.66 13.51
CA GLN A 94 -13.66 6.08 13.88
C GLN A 94 -12.27 6.70 13.65
N PRO A 95 -12.16 7.76 12.83
CA PRO A 95 -10.91 8.47 12.66
C PRO A 95 -10.58 9.31 13.90
N ASP A 96 -9.29 9.46 14.20
CA ASP A 96 -8.81 10.52 15.08
C ASP A 96 -8.82 11.90 14.38
N GLN A 97 -8.36 12.95 15.07
CA GLN A 97 -8.37 14.31 14.53
C GLN A 97 -7.48 14.48 13.29
N TRP A 98 -6.34 13.79 13.27
CA TRP A 98 -5.40 13.86 12.16
C TRP A 98 -5.96 13.11 10.95
N GLU A 99 -6.42 11.86 11.15
CA GLU A 99 -7.05 11.05 10.12
C GLU A 99 -8.28 11.76 9.53
N GLN A 100 -9.07 12.43 10.38
CA GLN A 100 -10.23 13.19 9.96
C GLN A 100 -9.86 14.36 9.05
N ALA A 101 -8.80 15.12 9.38
CA ALA A 101 -8.31 16.21 8.54
C ALA A 101 -7.83 15.70 7.18
N VAL A 102 -7.06 14.61 7.17
CA VAL A 102 -6.58 13.95 5.94
C VAL A 102 -7.75 13.45 5.07
N LEU A 103 -8.77 12.84 5.69
CA LEU A 103 -9.97 12.37 4.97
C LEU A 103 -10.77 13.54 4.34
N TYR A 104 -10.85 14.69 5.00
CA TYR A 104 -11.47 15.88 4.40
C TYR A 104 -10.66 16.43 3.23
N ASP A 105 -9.32 16.48 3.34
CA ASP A 105 -8.46 16.86 2.22
C ASP A 105 -8.60 15.90 1.04
N PHE A 106 -8.66 14.60 1.29
CA PHE A 106 -8.90 13.60 0.25
C PHE A 106 -10.24 13.82 -0.48
N ASN A 107 -11.32 14.08 0.26
CA ASN A 107 -12.61 14.40 -0.33
C ASN A 107 -12.56 15.67 -1.19
N ARG A 108 -11.88 16.72 -0.71
CA ARG A 108 -11.69 17.97 -1.46
C ARG A 108 -10.92 17.73 -2.76
N ARG A 109 -9.76 17.06 -2.70
CA ARG A 109 -8.93 16.72 -3.87
C ARG A 109 -9.67 15.85 -4.87
N GLN A 110 -10.45 14.89 -4.39
CA GLN A 110 -11.30 14.06 -5.25
C GLN A 110 -12.38 14.91 -5.96
N ALA A 111 -13.04 15.83 -5.25
CA ALA A 111 -14.05 16.73 -5.82
C ALA A 111 -13.45 17.70 -6.86
N GLU A 112 -12.18 18.06 -6.71
CA GLU A 112 -11.41 18.87 -7.67
C GLU A 112 -10.94 18.06 -8.90
N GLY A 113 -11.23 16.75 -8.95
CA GLY A 113 -10.92 15.89 -10.10
C GLY A 113 -9.55 15.22 -10.04
N GLU A 114 -8.86 15.25 -8.90
CA GLU A 114 -7.62 14.50 -8.76
C GLU A 114 -7.88 12.99 -8.88
N ALA A 115 -7.05 12.32 -9.69
CA ALA A 115 -7.18 10.89 -9.89
C ALA A 115 -6.95 10.13 -8.56
N PRO A 116 -7.82 9.17 -8.16
CA PRO A 116 -7.70 8.46 -6.88
C PRO A 116 -6.33 7.81 -6.64
N ALA A 117 -5.64 7.38 -7.69
CA ALA A 117 -4.31 6.80 -7.59
C ALA A 117 -3.23 7.79 -7.10
N ARG A 118 -3.49 9.10 -7.20
CA ARG A 118 -2.59 10.18 -6.75
C ARG A 118 -2.97 10.73 -5.38
N ILE A 119 -4.19 10.45 -4.89
CA ILE A 119 -4.64 10.87 -3.57
C ILE A 119 -4.00 9.96 -2.52
N ALA A 120 -2.98 10.50 -1.87
CA ALA A 120 -2.31 9.92 -0.72
C ALA A 120 -1.70 11.05 0.11
N PHE A 121 -1.42 10.77 1.38
CA PHE A 121 -0.74 11.65 2.30
C PHE A 121 0.12 10.80 3.25
N GLY A 122 1.27 11.31 3.64
CA GLY A 122 2.19 10.74 4.61
C GLY A 122 3.03 11.86 5.20
N GLU A 123 3.35 11.73 6.49
CA GLU A 123 4.20 12.65 7.23
C GLU A 123 5.16 11.84 8.11
N GLU A 124 6.30 12.44 8.45
CA GLU A 124 7.38 11.86 9.26
C GLU A 124 7.36 12.40 10.69
#